data_AF-B9SGZ6-F1
#
_entry.id   AF-B9SGZ6-F1
#
_cell.length_a   1.000
_cell.length_b   1.000
_cell.length_c   1.000
_cell.angle_alpha   90.00
_cell.angle_beta   90.00
_cell.angle_gamma   90.00
#
_symmetry.space_group_name_H-M   'P 1'
#
loop_
_entity.id
_entity.type
_entity.pdbx_description
1 polymer ?
#
loop_
_entity_poly.entity_id
_entity_poly.type
_entity_poly.pdbx_seq_one_letter_code
_entity_poly.pdbx_strand_id
1 'polypeptide(L)'
;MDEICDEPAEVDMKEPPSPPPLPCLATTSHHRRILKAEHGRTLRGYNCIFTTAKDMWERLFDEGYRADVIINTDNGGSIYAHANILGMASPVMKGIYEKEEMVEFVLHLLVLSHVFVVPDLKKICVQKLVQGFLTTENVVDIFQLALLCDAPRLSLVCHRMIVRNFQEISITEGWKAMRQSHPVLEKELLDSMVDEDKRQKERIRRSKERKIYLQLYEAMEALVHICRDGCRTIGPHDKDFRENQAPCNYEACKGLEQLVRHFASCKLRIPGGCIHCKRMWQLLELHSRLCADSDACRVPLCKNFKARIKRQSKKDEIKWRILVKKIIRTKRIGGSPFFTSAISCYS
;
A
#
# COMPACT_ATOMS: atom_id res chain seq x y z
N MET A 1 16.33 -86.58 -32.19
CA MET A 1 15.21 -85.64 -32.01
C MET A 1 15.63 -84.70 -30.92
N ASP A 2 15.75 -83.45 -31.32
CA ASP A 2 16.63 -82.41 -30.81
C ASP A 2 16.25 -81.82 -29.44
N GLU A 3 17.26 -81.17 -28.85
CA GLU A 3 17.16 -80.21 -27.74
C GLU A 3 16.17 -79.08 -28.04
N ILE A 4 15.42 -78.63 -27.03
CA ILE A 4 15.06 -77.22 -26.85
C ILE A 4 15.12 -76.91 -25.35
N CYS A 5 16.15 -76.18 -24.94
CA CYS A 5 16.21 -75.45 -23.68
C CYS A 5 15.53 -74.10 -23.92
N ASP A 6 14.41 -73.83 -23.25
CA ASP A 6 13.77 -72.51 -23.28
C ASP A 6 14.60 -71.51 -22.46
N GLU A 7 15.03 -70.46 -23.15
CA GLU A 7 15.77 -69.29 -22.68
C GLU A 7 14.83 -68.35 -21.90
N PRO A 8 15.22 -67.79 -20.74
CA PRO A 8 14.40 -66.80 -20.06
C PRO A 8 14.51 -65.45 -20.79
N ALA A 9 13.35 -64.88 -21.15
CA ALA A 9 13.22 -63.61 -21.84
C ALA A 9 14.01 -62.48 -21.15
N GLU A 10 14.85 -61.78 -21.91
CA GLU A 10 15.53 -60.56 -21.51
C GLU A 10 14.49 -59.51 -21.07
N VAL A 11 14.58 -59.10 -19.81
CA VAL A 11 13.86 -57.93 -19.30
C VAL A 11 14.59 -56.69 -19.80
N ASP A 12 13.98 -55.99 -20.73
CA ASP A 12 14.43 -54.68 -21.25
C ASP A 12 14.62 -53.70 -20.08
N MET A 13 15.89 -53.54 -19.65
CA MET A 13 16.28 -52.56 -18.64
C MET A 13 16.13 -51.17 -19.25
N LYS A 14 14.92 -50.60 -19.12
CA LYS A 14 14.72 -49.17 -19.38
C LYS A 14 15.67 -48.37 -18.52
N GLU A 15 16.59 -47.66 -19.17
CA GLU A 15 17.52 -46.75 -18.50
C GLU A 15 16.74 -45.81 -17.55
N PRO A 16 17.27 -45.57 -16.33
CA PRO A 16 16.67 -44.63 -15.41
C PRO A 16 16.59 -43.25 -16.08
N PRO A 17 15.49 -42.49 -15.86
CA PRO A 17 15.32 -41.18 -16.45
C PRO A 17 16.50 -40.29 -16.07
N SER A 18 17.05 -39.58 -17.06
CA SER A 18 18.19 -38.69 -16.85
C SER A 18 17.86 -37.71 -15.73
N PRO A 19 18.77 -37.50 -14.75
CA PRO A 19 18.56 -36.48 -13.74
C PRO A 19 18.31 -35.13 -14.44
N PRO A 20 17.36 -34.32 -13.95
CA PRO A 20 17.09 -33.03 -14.55
C PRO A 20 18.39 -32.21 -14.58
N PRO A 21 18.68 -31.50 -15.69
CA PRO A 21 19.91 -30.74 -15.82
C PRO A 21 20.00 -29.72 -14.68
N LEU A 22 21.20 -29.57 -14.11
CA LEU A 22 21.49 -28.48 -13.18
C LEU A 22 21.06 -27.15 -13.84
N PRO A 23 20.29 -26.29 -13.16
CA PRO A 23 19.72 -25.11 -13.79
C PRO A 23 20.81 -24.19 -14.34
N CYS A 24 20.95 -24.14 -15.66
CA CYS A 24 21.57 -23.01 -16.32
C CYS A 24 20.51 -21.89 -16.36
N LEU A 25 20.81 -20.73 -15.77
CA LEU A 25 19.86 -19.63 -15.57
C LEU A 25 19.30 -19.11 -16.90
N ALA A 26 18.13 -19.62 -17.30
CA ALA A 26 17.32 -18.98 -18.33
C ALA A 26 16.76 -17.67 -17.74
N THR A 27 17.18 -16.55 -18.33
CA THR A 27 16.70 -15.20 -18.01
C THR A 27 15.23 -15.06 -18.37
N THR A 28 14.34 -15.55 -17.51
CA THR A 28 12.90 -15.44 -17.75
C THR A 28 12.38 -14.07 -17.31
N SER A 29 11.64 -13.47 -18.23
CA SER A 29 11.23 -12.06 -18.30
C SER A 29 10.20 -11.63 -17.24
N HIS A 30 9.90 -12.47 -16.25
CA HIS A 30 8.82 -12.24 -15.28
C HIS A 30 9.24 -11.52 -14.00
N HIS A 31 10.52 -11.60 -13.60
CA HIS A 31 11.12 -10.81 -12.51
C HIS A 31 10.96 -9.30 -12.70
N ARG A 32 10.79 -8.85 -13.96
CA ARG A 32 10.64 -7.44 -14.30
C ARG A 32 9.46 -6.77 -13.60
N ARG A 33 8.38 -7.46 -13.25
CA ARG A 33 7.10 -6.76 -13.00
C ARG A 33 6.90 -6.26 -11.56
N ILE A 34 7.62 -6.77 -10.57
CA ILE A 34 7.26 -6.55 -9.16
C ILE A 34 8.06 -5.42 -8.50
N LEU A 35 9.26 -5.12 -9.01
CA LEU A 35 10.02 -3.91 -8.66
C LEU A 35 9.87 -2.77 -9.69
N LYS A 36 9.38 -3.07 -10.91
CA LYS A 36 9.03 -2.02 -11.91
C LYS A 36 7.78 -1.21 -11.58
N ALA A 37 6.99 -1.62 -10.60
CA ALA A 37 5.75 -0.93 -10.29
C ALA A 37 5.98 0.47 -9.70
N GLU A 38 7.20 0.83 -9.28
CA GLU A 38 7.43 2.18 -8.72
C GLU A 38 8.62 2.97 -9.27
N HIS A 39 9.75 2.41 -9.70
CA HIS A 39 10.79 3.21 -10.38
C HIS A 39 11.58 2.39 -11.41
N GLY A 40 11.69 2.94 -12.63
CA GLY A 40 12.19 2.23 -13.82
C GLY A 40 13.70 2.00 -13.89
N ARG A 41 14.23 1.06 -13.10
CA ARG A 41 15.56 0.46 -13.33
C ARG A 41 15.51 -1.06 -13.20
N THR A 42 16.31 -1.74 -14.03
CA THR A 42 16.30 -3.20 -14.20
C THR A 42 17.19 -3.84 -13.13
N LEU A 43 16.63 -4.74 -12.33
CA LEU A 43 17.39 -5.57 -11.39
C LEU A 43 18.27 -6.55 -12.19
N ARG A 44 19.59 -6.45 -12.03
CA ARG A 44 20.55 -7.43 -12.55
C ARG A 44 20.57 -8.60 -11.58
N GLY A 45 20.49 -9.83 -12.09
CA GLY A 45 20.34 -11.06 -11.30
C GLY A 45 21.31 -11.14 -10.14
N TYR A 46 20.77 -11.35 -8.94
CA TYR A 46 21.53 -11.62 -7.73
C TYR A 46 21.91 -13.10 -7.74
N ASN A 47 23.16 -13.39 -8.11
CA ASN A 47 23.77 -14.71 -7.95
C ASN A 47 24.55 -14.72 -6.63
N CYS A 48 23.95 -15.27 -5.58
CA CYS A 48 24.66 -15.77 -4.41
C CYS A 48 23.70 -16.66 -3.62
N ILE A 49 23.94 -17.96 -3.69
CA ILE A 49 23.43 -18.90 -2.70
C ILE A 49 24.20 -18.59 -1.42
N PHE A 50 23.51 -18.26 -0.33
CA PHE A 50 24.07 -18.10 1.01
C PHE A 50 25.06 -19.25 1.23
N THR A 51 26.33 -19.01 1.58
CA THR A 51 27.33 -20.09 1.76
C THR A 51 26.81 -21.17 2.70
N THR A 52 26.06 -20.76 3.72
CA THR A 52 25.37 -21.62 4.68
C THR A 52 24.18 -22.35 4.08
N ALA A 53 23.46 -21.79 3.10
CA ALA A 53 22.45 -22.53 2.36
C ALA A 53 23.11 -23.52 1.40
N LYS A 54 24.17 -23.12 0.69
CA LYS A 54 24.92 -24.01 -0.21
C LYS A 54 25.49 -25.22 0.55
N ASP A 55 26.20 -24.99 1.66
CA ASP A 55 26.72 -26.04 2.53
C ASP A 55 25.60 -26.94 3.06
N MET A 56 24.48 -26.34 3.49
CA MET A 56 23.35 -27.11 3.99
C MET A 56 22.65 -27.93 2.90
N TRP A 57 22.69 -27.47 1.64
CA TRP A 57 22.16 -28.22 0.49
C TRP A 57 23.07 -29.37 0.08
N GLU A 58 24.39 -29.14 -0.02
CA GLU A 58 25.37 -30.21 -0.28
C GLU A 58 25.26 -31.30 0.80
N ARG A 59 25.09 -30.91 2.07
CA ARG A 59 24.87 -31.86 3.17
C ARG A 59 23.53 -32.59 3.11
N LEU A 60 22.43 -31.93 2.71
CA LEU A 60 21.11 -32.57 2.62
C LEU A 60 21.03 -33.60 1.49
N PHE A 61 21.61 -33.31 0.33
CA PHE A 61 21.46 -34.12 -0.88
C PHE A 61 22.60 -35.11 -1.10
N ASP A 62 23.85 -34.71 -0.87
CA ASP A 62 25.02 -35.57 -1.14
C ASP A 62 25.38 -36.45 0.07
N GLU A 63 25.11 -35.98 1.30
CA GLU A 63 25.43 -36.71 2.54
C GLU A 63 24.21 -37.40 3.19
N GLY A 64 23.00 -37.23 2.64
CA GLY A 64 21.77 -37.76 3.24
C GLY A 64 21.50 -37.23 4.66
N TYR A 65 22.00 -36.03 4.97
CA TYR A 65 21.94 -35.47 6.32
C TYR A 65 20.48 -35.35 6.79
N ARG A 66 20.14 -36.03 7.90
CA ARG A 66 18.78 -36.17 8.46
C ARG A 66 17.74 -36.79 7.52
N ALA A 67 18.14 -37.62 6.55
CA ALA A 67 17.18 -38.46 5.83
C ALA A 67 16.44 -39.37 6.82
N ASP A 68 15.12 -39.33 6.80
CA ASP A 68 14.22 -40.08 7.66
C ASP A 68 13.54 -41.24 6.92
N VAL A 69 13.72 -41.31 5.60
CA VAL A 69 13.20 -42.39 4.75
C VAL A 69 14.24 -42.89 3.76
N ILE A 70 14.17 -44.18 3.47
CA ILE A 70 15.03 -44.86 2.50
C ILE A 70 14.14 -45.51 1.46
N ILE A 71 14.38 -45.21 0.19
CA ILE A 71 13.73 -45.86 -0.94
C ILE A 71 14.65 -46.97 -1.42
N ASN A 72 14.22 -48.22 -1.26
CA ASN A 72 14.94 -49.36 -1.81
C ASN A 72 14.48 -49.60 -3.25
N THR A 73 15.45 -49.69 -4.16
CA THR A 73 15.21 -50.03 -5.56
C THR A 73 15.27 -51.54 -5.76
N ASP A 74 14.61 -52.02 -6.80
CA ASP A 74 14.54 -53.43 -7.20
C ASP A 74 15.91 -54.05 -7.53
N ASN A 75 16.86 -53.24 -7.96
CA ASN A 75 18.27 -53.62 -8.16
C ASN A 75 19.11 -53.64 -6.87
N GLY A 76 18.50 -53.51 -5.68
CA GLY A 76 19.19 -53.57 -4.40
C GLY A 76 19.90 -52.29 -3.97
N GLY A 77 19.67 -51.18 -4.68
CA GLY A 77 20.13 -49.84 -4.29
C GLY A 77 19.26 -49.22 -3.20
N SER A 78 19.82 -48.29 -2.44
CA SER A 78 19.10 -47.51 -1.43
C SER A 78 19.30 -46.02 -1.67
N ILE A 79 18.20 -45.29 -1.85
CA ILE A 79 18.18 -43.83 -2.00
C ILE A 79 17.69 -43.23 -0.69
N TYR A 80 18.55 -42.46 -0.03
CA TYR A 80 18.16 -41.67 1.14
C TYR A 80 17.30 -40.49 0.68
N ALA A 81 16.17 -40.30 1.33
CA ALA A 81 15.22 -39.23 1.01
C ALA A 81 14.62 -38.65 2.28
N HIS A 82 13.86 -37.57 2.12
CA HIS A 82 13.15 -36.92 3.21
C HIS A 82 11.65 -37.09 3.03
N ALA A 83 10.99 -37.69 4.01
CA ALA A 83 9.58 -37.98 4.10
C ALA A 83 8.71 -36.81 3.64
N ASN A 84 9.03 -35.61 4.14
CA ASN A 84 8.32 -34.38 3.84
C ASN A 84 8.38 -33.98 2.35
N ILE A 85 9.51 -34.25 1.68
CA ILE A 85 9.67 -33.98 0.24
C ILE A 85 8.82 -34.99 -0.55
N LEU A 86 8.90 -36.28 -0.21
CA LEU A 86 8.15 -37.35 -0.87
C LEU A 86 6.63 -37.21 -0.66
N GLY A 87 6.20 -36.90 0.56
CA GLY A 87 4.81 -36.66 0.94
C GLY A 87 4.20 -35.45 0.24
N MET A 88 5.01 -34.46 -0.14
CA MET A 88 4.52 -33.31 -0.90
C MET A 88 4.53 -33.55 -2.42
N ALA A 89 5.45 -34.38 -2.93
CA ALA A 89 5.51 -34.77 -4.33
C ALA A 89 4.41 -35.79 -4.71
N SER A 90 3.95 -36.59 -3.75
CA SER A 90 2.95 -37.64 -3.96
C SER A 90 1.75 -37.49 -3.03
N PRO A 91 0.52 -37.31 -3.56
CA PRO A 91 -0.71 -37.34 -2.77
C PRO A 91 -0.89 -38.63 -1.95
N VAL A 92 -0.29 -39.74 -2.41
CA VAL A 92 -0.31 -41.03 -1.71
C VAL A 92 0.57 -41.00 -0.46
N MET A 93 1.76 -40.39 -0.55
CA MET A 93 2.67 -40.25 0.59
C MET A 93 2.29 -39.09 1.52
N LYS A 94 1.48 -38.14 1.05
CA LYS A 94 0.95 -37.02 1.85
C LYS A 94 0.13 -37.46 3.06
N GLY A 95 -0.56 -38.60 2.95
CA GLY A 95 -1.36 -39.16 4.04
C GLY A 95 -0.54 -39.73 5.20
N ILE A 96 0.79 -39.82 5.04
CA ILE A 96 1.70 -40.48 5.98
C ILE A 96 2.37 -39.48 6.93
N TYR A 97 2.38 -38.17 6.63
CA TYR A 97 3.16 -37.17 7.39
C TYR A 97 2.32 -36.02 7.95
N GLU A 98 2.65 -35.56 9.17
CA GLU A 98 1.89 -34.58 9.94
C GLU A 98 2.21 -33.12 9.58
N LYS A 99 1.29 -32.20 9.90
CA LYS A 99 1.40 -30.75 9.58
C LYS A 99 2.49 -30.01 10.38
N GLU A 100 3.02 -30.61 11.43
CA GLU A 100 3.89 -29.98 12.42
C GLU A 100 5.37 -29.95 11.96
N GLU A 101 5.84 -30.97 11.24
CA GLU A 101 7.21 -30.99 10.69
C GLU A 101 7.43 -29.96 9.58
N MET A 102 6.38 -29.62 8.83
CA MET A 102 6.43 -28.59 7.78
C MET A 102 6.84 -27.21 8.30
N VAL A 103 6.66 -26.94 9.60
CA VAL A 103 7.04 -25.68 10.23
C VAL A 103 8.56 -25.58 10.41
N GLU A 104 9.22 -26.64 10.83
CA GLU A 104 10.67 -26.67 11.05
C GLU A 104 11.44 -26.46 9.72
N PHE A 105 10.92 -27.03 8.62
CA PHE A 105 11.61 -27.05 7.33
C PHE A 105 11.06 -26.06 6.30
N VAL A 106 10.23 -25.08 6.70
CA VAL A 106 9.51 -24.20 5.76
C VAL A 106 10.42 -23.46 4.75
N LEU A 107 11.64 -23.07 5.16
CA LEU A 107 12.61 -22.42 4.27
C LEU A 107 13.18 -23.39 3.22
N HIS A 108 13.51 -24.60 3.64
CA HIS A 108 13.96 -25.68 2.74
C HIS A 108 12.86 -26.05 1.75
N LEU A 109 11.64 -26.23 2.23
CA LEU A 109 10.50 -26.55 1.39
C LEU A 109 10.20 -25.44 0.37
N LEU A 110 10.37 -24.16 0.75
CA LEU A 110 10.22 -23.04 -0.20
C LEU A 110 11.21 -23.16 -1.36
N VAL A 111 12.47 -23.41 -1.04
CA VAL A 111 13.53 -23.61 -2.04
C VAL A 111 13.21 -24.78 -2.96
N LEU A 112 12.94 -25.95 -2.38
CA LEU A 112 12.72 -27.17 -3.14
C LEU A 112 11.50 -27.06 -4.02
N SER A 113 10.43 -26.45 -3.51
CA SER A 113 9.24 -26.18 -4.29
C SER A 113 9.49 -25.23 -5.47
N HIS A 114 10.50 -24.35 -5.39
CA HIS A 114 10.87 -23.52 -6.52
C HIS A 114 11.74 -24.29 -7.52
N VAL A 115 12.77 -25.00 -7.05
CA VAL A 115 13.72 -25.77 -7.88
C VAL A 115 13.01 -26.87 -8.65
N PHE A 116 12.15 -27.64 -7.98
CA PHE A 116 11.36 -28.72 -8.59
C PHE A 116 10.03 -28.24 -9.20
N VAL A 117 9.80 -26.93 -9.24
CA VAL A 117 8.62 -26.31 -9.85
C VAL A 117 7.32 -26.93 -9.32
N VAL A 118 7.17 -26.96 -7.98
CA VAL A 118 5.97 -27.42 -7.26
C VAL A 118 5.19 -26.20 -6.74
N PRO A 119 4.27 -25.60 -7.52
CA PRO A 119 3.79 -24.25 -7.25
C PRO A 119 2.87 -24.17 -6.02
N ASP A 120 2.11 -25.24 -5.74
CA ASP A 120 1.20 -25.25 -4.60
C ASP A 120 1.92 -25.38 -3.27
N LEU A 121 3.00 -26.16 -3.21
CA LEU A 121 3.90 -26.18 -2.05
C LEU A 121 4.54 -24.80 -1.84
N LYS A 122 5.06 -24.19 -2.91
CA LYS A 122 5.63 -22.85 -2.87
C LYS A 122 4.65 -21.82 -2.30
N LYS A 123 3.38 -21.86 -2.71
CA LYS A 123 2.32 -20.99 -2.17
C LYS A 123 2.12 -21.23 -0.67
N ILE A 124 2.06 -22.48 -0.23
CA ILE A 124 1.86 -22.83 1.19
C ILE A 124 3.04 -22.33 2.03
N CYS A 125 4.29 -22.57 1.59
CA CYS A 125 5.49 -22.09 2.28
C CYS A 125 5.50 -20.55 2.39
N VAL A 126 5.22 -19.85 1.29
CA VAL A 126 5.10 -18.37 1.30
C VAL A 126 4.03 -17.90 2.27
N GLN A 127 2.85 -18.55 2.30
CA GLN A 127 1.78 -18.18 3.23
C GLN A 127 2.20 -18.38 4.69
N LYS A 128 2.81 -19.52 5.02
CA LYS A 128 3.27 -19.82 6.36
C LYS A 128 4.30 -18.79 6.82
N LEU A 129 5.31 -18.50 6.01
CA LEU A 129 6.33 -17.50 6.31
C LEU A 129 5.72 -16.13 6.63
N VAL A 130 4.81 -15.65 5.76
CA VAL A 130 4.13 -14.35 5.96
C VAL A 130 3.25 -14.32 7.21
N GLN A 131 2.71 -15.46 7.65
CA GLN A 131 1.73 -15.53 8.75
C GLN A 131 2.34 -15.55 10.15
N GLY A 132 3.62 -15.92 10.32
CA GLY A 132 4.17 -16.01 11.67
C GLY A 132 5.66 -16.28 11.83
N PHE A 133 6.45 -16.42 10.76
CA PHE A 133 7.87 -16.75 10.88
C PHE A 133 8.83 -15.58 10.57
N LEU A 134 8.30 -14.42 10.19
CA LEU A 134 9.12 -13.23 9.98
C LEU A 134 9.43 -12.54 11.31
N THR A 135 10.71 -12.39 11.62
CA THR A 135 11.25 -11.65 12.76
C THR A 135 12.28 -10.62 12.28
N THR A 136 12.61 -9.64 13.10
CA THR A 136 13.61 -8.62 12.75
C THR A 136 15.00 -9.23 12.56
N GLU A 137 15.29 -10.34 13.24
CA GLU A 137 16.53 -11.11 13.10
C GLU A 137 16.64 -11.86 11.76
N ASN A 138 15.56 -12.49 11.28
CA ASN A 138 15.62 -13.38 10.12
C ASN A 138 15.09 -12.76 8.80
N VAL A 139 14.49 -11.57 8.86
CA VAL A 139 13.80 -10.97 7.69
C VAL A 139 14.72 -10.69 6.52
N VAL A 140 16.00 -10.36 6.76
CA VAL A 140 16.97 -10.09 5.68
C VAL A 140 17.30 -11.37 4.92
N ASP A 141 17.49 -12.47 5.63
CA ASP A 141 17.78 -13.76 5.02
C ASP A 141 16.56 -14.30 4.26
N ILE A 142 15.38 -14.19 4.87
CA ILE A 142 14.12 -14.58 4.22
C ILE A 142 13.82 -13.68 3.01
N PHE A 143 14.21 -12.40 3.04
CA PHE A 143 14.09 -11.50 1.89
C PHE A 143 14.98 -11.94 0.73
N GLN A 144 16.25 -12.25 0.99
CA GLN A 144 17.17 -12.78 -0.01
C GLN A 144 16.65 -14.11 -0.58
N LEU A 145 16.15 -15.00 0.27
CA LEU A 145 15.52 -16.26 -0.15
C LEU A 145 14.30 -16.03 -1.03
N ALA A 146 13.46 -15.05 -0.69
CA ALA A 146 12.28 -14.72 -1.47
C ALA A 146 12.62 -14.16 -2.86
N LEU A 147 13.75 -13.45 -2.99
CA LEU A 147 14.26 -12.97 -4.28
C LEU A 147 14.79 -14.14 -5.12
N LEU A 148 15.58 -15.04 -4.52
CA LEU A 148 16.12 -16.23 -5.17
C LEU A 148 15.02 -17.20 -5.60
N CYS A 149 13.99 -17.35 -4.77
CA CYS A 149 12.90 -18.27 -5.02
C CYS A 149 11.74 -17.65 -5.78
N ASP A 150 11.86 -16.49 -6.44
CA ASP A 150 10.75 -15.88 -7.18
C ASP A 150 9.43 -15.79 -6.37
N ALA A 151 9.53 -15.35 -5.12
CA ALA A 151 8.42 -15.29 -4.17
C ALA A 151 8.02 -13.84 -3.88
N PRO A 152 7.34 -13.15 -4.82
CA PRO A 152 7.19 -11.70 -4.76
C PRO A 152 6.33 -11.18 -3.61
N ARG A 153 5.31 -11.94 -3.20
CA ARG A 153 4.48 -11.58 -2.06
C ARG A 153 5.31 -11.59 -0.76
N LEU A 154 6.17 -12.59 -0.60
CA LEU A 154 7.07 -12.69 0.55
C LEU A 154 8.10 -11.55 0.50
N SER A 155 8.73 -11.36 -0.66
CA SER A 155 9.69 -10.27 -0.90
C SER A 155 9.12 -8.90 -0.52
N LEU A 156 7.88 -8.58 -0.94
CA LEU A 156 7.21 -7.33 -0.59
C LEU A 156 6.95 -7.18 0.92
N VAL A 157 6.55 -8.26 1.60
CA VAL A 157 6.29 -8.22 3.05
C VAL A 157 7.61 -8.01 3.81
N CYS A 158 8.66 -8.74 3.46
CA CYS A 158 9.98 -8.57 4.06
C CYS A 158 10.53 -7.16 3.81
N HIS A 159 10.45 -6.66 2.56
CA HIS A 159 10.86 -5.30 2.21
C HIS A 159 10.18 -4.25 3.10
N ARG A 160 8.86 -4.33 3.26
CA ARG A 160 8.11 -3.40 4.13
C ARG A 160 8.53 -3.49 5.58
N MET A 161 8.82 -4.69 6.07
CA MET A 161 9.29 -4.90 7.44
C MET A 161 10.70 -4.32 7.64
N ILE A 162 11.59 -4.49 6.67
CA ILE A 162 12.93 -3.90 6.64
C ILE A 162 12.84 -2.37 6.68
N VAL A 163 12.06 -1.77 5.78
CA VAL A 163 11.91 -0.30 5.72
C VAL A 163 11.31 0.27 7.01
N ARG A 164 10.34 -0.43 7.63
CA ARG A 164 9.68 0.04 8.85
C ARG A 164 10.54 -0.08 10.11
N ASN A 165 11.35 -1.12 10.21
CA ASN A 165 12.15 -1.43 11.40
C ASN A 165 13.66 -1.32 11.11
N PHE A 166 14.05 -0.43 10.20
CA PHE A 166 15.42 -0.37 9.70
C PHE A 166 16.46 -0.15 10.80
N GLN A 167 16.16 0.67 11.81
CA GLN A 167 17.09 0.94 12.90
C GLN A 167 17.50 -0.34 13.61
N GLU A 168 16.52 -1.20 13.94
CA GLU A 168 16.74 -2.51 14.55
C GLU A 168 17.39 -3.50 13.57
N ILE A 169 16.96 -3.50 12.31
CA ILE A 169 17.47 -4.47 11.33
C ILE A 169 18.91 -4.15 10.92
N SER A 170 19.31 -2.88 10.88
CA SER A 170 20.64 -2.44 10.45
C SER A 170 21.78 -2.94 11.34
N ILE A 171 21.48 -3.31 12.59
CA ILE A 171 22.45 -3.85 13.56
C ILE A 171 22.55 -5.37 13.52
N THR A 172 21.59 -6.06 12.88
CA THR A 172 21.55 -7.53 12.78
C THR A 172 22.73 -8.07 11.96
N GLU A 173 23.14 -9.29 12.27
CA GLU A 173 24.19 -9.98 11.49
C GLU A 173 23.73 -10.26 10.05
N GLY A 174 22.45 -10.61 9.85
CA GLY A 174 21.88 -10.79 8.52
C GLY A 174 22.01 -9.55 7.63
N TRP A 175 21.76 -8.36 8.18
CA TRP A 175 21.98 -7.10 7.46
C TRP A 175 23.45 -6.86 7.13
N LYS A 176 24.36 -7.04 8.11
CA LYS A 176 25.81 -6.84 7.90
C LYS A 176 26.35 -7.79 6.83
N ALA A 177 25.95 -9.06 6.86
CA ALA A 177 26.33 -10.07 5.88
C ALA A 177 25.76 -9.77 4.49
N MET A 178 24.48 -9.36 4.39
CA MET A 178 23.86 -8.95 3.13
C MET A 178 24.58 -7.73 2.54
N ARG A 179 24.93 -6.73 3.35
CA ARG A 179 25.67 -5.54 2.90
C ARG A 179 27.02 -5.90 2.28
N GLN A 180 27.77 -6.79 2.94
CA GLN A 180 29.09 -7.22 2.45
C GLN A 180 28.99 -8.01 1.14
N SER A 181 28.01 -8.91 1.04
CA SER A 181 27.82 -9.77 -0.12
C SER A 181 27.10 -9.08 -1.29
N HIS A 182 26.18 -8.17 -1.02
CA HIS A 182 25.26 -7.55 -1.98
C HIS A 182 25.10 -6.04 -1.79
N PRO A 183 26.15 -5.23 -2.04
CA PRO A 183 26.10 -3.77 -1.89
C PRO A 183 25.05 -3.10 -2.79
N VAL A 184 24.68 -3.72 -3.91
CA VAL A 184 23.60 -3.22 -4.78
C VAL A 184 22.23 -3.35 -4.10
N LEU A 185 22.00 -4.45 -3.36
CA LEU A 185 20.75 -4.67 -2.64
C LEU A 185 20.62 -3.70 -1.45
N GLU A 186 21.72 -3.45 -0.73
CA GLU A 186 21.76 -2.39 0.30
C GLU A 186 21.31 -1.05 -0.29
N LYS A 187 21.93 -0.62 -1.39
CA LYS A 187 21.62 0.66 -2.03
C LYS A 187 20.13 0.76 -2.41
N GLU A 188 19.56 -0.29 -2.99
CA GLU A 188 18.14 -0.31 -3.38
C GLU A 188 17.22 -0.22 -2.16
N LEU A 189 17.55 -0.95 -1.08
CA LEU A 189 16.80 -0.86 0.18
C LEU A 189 16.87 0.55 0.76
N LEU A 190 18.05 1.18 0.79
CA LEU A 190 18.21 2.56 1.25
C LEU A 190 17.45 3.57 0.37
N ASP A 191 17.53 3.46 -0.96
CA ASP A 191 16.79 4.31 -1.89
C ASP A 191 15.27 4.18 -1.66
N SER A 192 14.79 2.95 -1.48
CA SER A 192 13.37 2.67 -1.22
C SER A 192 12.87 3.28 0.09
N MET A 193 13.74 3.38 1.11
CA MET A 193 13.41 4.02 2.38
C MET A 193 13.25 5.53 2.23
N VAL A 194 14.16 6.19 1.49
CA VAL A 194 14.08 7.62 1.21
C VAL A 194 12.76 7.94 0.50
N ASP A 195 12.36 7.09 -0.44
CA ASP A 195 11.11 7.26 -1.17
C ASP A 195 9.87 6.98 -0.31
N GLU A 196 9.89 6.00 0.61
CA GLU A 196 8.77 5.79 1.54
C GLU A 196 8.65 6.94 2.55
N ASP A 197 9.76 7.50 3.05
CA ASP A 197 9.73 8.68 3.93
C ASP A 197 9.15 9.91 3.20
N LYS A 198 9.57 10.17 1.97
CA LYS A 198 8.97 11.23 1.13
C LYS A 198 7.48 11.01 0.95
N ARG A 199 7.06 9.79 0.60
CA ARG A 199 5.64 9.44 0.42
C ARG A 199 4.85 9.59 1.71
N GLN A 200 5.40 9.20 2.84
CA GLN A 200 4.75 9.33 4.14
C GLN A 200 4.58 10.80 4.53
N LYS A 201 5.62 11.63 4.35
CA LYS A 201 5.55 13.09 4.54
C LYS A 201 4.48 13.70 3.63
N GLU A 202 4.40 13.26 2.37
CA GLU A 202 3.34 13.70 1.46
C GLU A 202 1.95 13.26 1.89
N ARG A 203 1.75 12.01 2.35
CA ARG A 203 0.46 11.53 2.88
C ARG A 203 0.02 12.36 4.08
N ILE A 204 0.94 12.65 5.01
CA ILE A 204 0.68 13.51 6.18
C ILE A 204 0.32 14.93 5.71
N ARG A 205 1.09 15.51 4.79
CA ARG A 205 0.82 16.84 4.22
C ARG A 205 -0.57 16.90 3.56
N ARG A 206 -0.91 15.91 2.71
CA ARG A 206 -2.21 15.81 2.04
C ARG A 206 -3.35 15.62 3.04
N SER A 207 -3.14 14.87 4.13
CA SER A 207 -4.12 14.69 5.20
C SER A 207 -4.39 16.00 5.95
N LYS A 208 -3.32 16.72 6.36
CA LYS A 208 -3.42 18.05 6.98
C LYS A 208 -4.14 19.05 6.05
N GLU A 209 -3.75 19.08 4.78
CA GLU A 209 -4.35 19.92 3.76
C GLU A 209 -5.86 19.64 3.58
N ARG A 210 -6.27 18.35 3.55
CA ARG A 210 -7.70 17.99 3.51
C ARG A 210 -8.46 18.47 4.75
N LYS A 211 -7.88 18.35 5.96
CA LYS A 211 -8.55 18.86 7.18
C LYS A 211 -8.83 20.37 7.10
N ILE A 212 -7.90 21.15 6.57
CA ILE A 212 -8.08 22.60 6.36
C ILE A 212 -9.24 22.88 5.39
N TYR A 213 -9.31 22.16 4.26
CA TYR A 213 -10.41 22.36 3.30
C TYR A 213 -11.76 21.89 3.83
N LEU A 214 -11.79 20.86 4.68
CA LEU A 214 -13.01 20.41 5.37
C LEU A 214 -13.53 21.49 6.32
N GLN A 215 -12.66 22.06 7.16
CA GLN A 215 -13.03 23.16 8.05
C GLN A 215 -13.55 24.38 7.28
N LEU A 216 -12.94 24.68 6.12
CA LEU A 216 -13.40 25.77 5.26
C LEU A 216 -14.79 25.46 4.66
N TYR A 217 -15.05 24.21 4.26
CA TYR A 217 -16.36 23.77 3.80
C TYR A 217 -17.43 23.91 4.89
N GLU A 218 -17.15 23.39 6.10
CA GLU A 218 -18.05 23.49 7.26
C GLU A 218 -18.33 24.95 7.64
N ALA A 219 -17.33 25.82 7.56
CA ALA A 219 -17.50 27.26 7.76
C ALA A 219 -18.39 27.90 6.69
N MET A 220 -18.36 27.45 5.44
CA MET A 220 -19.25 27.93 4.38
C MET A 220 -20.70 27.48 4.60
N GLU A 221 -20.92 26.25 5.08
CA GLU A 221 -22.26 25.79 5.47
C GLU A 221 -22.79 26.57 6.68
N ALA A 222 -21.96 26.78 7.71
CA ALA A 222 -22.31 27.59 8.86
C ALA A 222 -22.65 29.05 8.49
N LEU A 223 -21.91 29.64 7.55
CA LEU A 223 -22.19 30.99 7.04
C LEU A 223 -23.57 31.06 6.36
N VAL A 224 -23.89 30.09 5.51
CA VAL A 224 -25.22 30.02 4.87
C VAL A 224 -26.31 29.82 5.91
N HIS A 225 -26.10 28.93 6.88
CA HIS A 225 -27.03 28.71 7.99
C HIS A 225 -27.33 30.01 8.75
N ILE A 226 -26.29 30.75 9.19
CA ILE A 226 -26.45 32.03 9.88
C ILE A 226 -27.26 33.03 9.04
N CYS A 227 -26.91 33.20 7.76
CA CYS A 227 -27.57 34.19 6.91
C CYS A 227 -28.99 33.78 6.47
N ARG A 228 -29.28 32.48 6.39
CA ARG A 228 -30.56 31.98 5.90
C ARG A 228 -31.57 31.77 7.02
N ASP A 229 -31.16 31.03 8.05
CA ASP A 229 -32.01 30.52 9.11
C ASP A 229 -31.97 31.41 10.35
N GLY A 230 -30.97 32.28 10.47
CA GLY A 230 -30.62 32.92 11.73
C GLY A 230 -29.95 31.90 12.66
N CYS A 231 -29.05 32.38 13.51
CA CYS A 231 -28.35 31.53 14.47
C CYS A 231 -27.78 32.40 15.59
N ARG A 232 -27.87 31.89 16.83
CA ARG A 232 -27.44 32.61 18.05
C ARG A 232 -28.06 34.00 18.06
N THR A 233 -27.35 35.10 18.34
CA THR A 233 -28.00 36.43 18.43
C THR A 233 -28.19 37.11 17.05
N ILE A 234 -28.19 36.36 15.94
CA ILE A 234 -28.53 36.86 14.59
C ILE A 234 -29.88 36.25 14.21
N GLY A 235 -30.90 37.09 14.08
CA GLY A 235 -32.23 36.66 13.69
C GLY A 235 -32.33 36.20 12.23
N PRO A 236 -33.28 35.30 11.91
CA PRO A 236 -33.62 34.97 10.53
C PRO A 236 -34.07 36.21 9.76
N HIS A 237 -33.73 36.26 8.48
CA HIS A 237 -34.02 37.45 7.64
C HIS A 237 -35.52 37.75 7.44
N ASP A 238 -36.41 36.78 7.70
CA ASP A 238 -37.87 36.87 7.45
C ASP A 238 -38.75 36.43 8.65
N LYS A 239 -38.19 36.18 9.83
CA LYS A 239 -38.95 35.64 10.99
C LYS A 239 -38.47 36.21 12.32
N ASP A 240 -39.35 36.23 13.30
CA ASP A 240 -39.03 36.68 14.67
C ASP A 240 -38.00 35.77 15.34
N PHE A 241 -37.06 36.39 16.04
CA PHE A 241 -36.01 35.70 16.76
C PHE A 241 -36.55 35.05 18.04
N ARG A 242 -36.38 33.73 18.21
CA ARG A 242 -36.72 33.04 19.47
C ARG A 242 -35.45 32.87 20.31
N GLU A 243 -35.40 33.52 21.47
CA GLU A 243 -34.22 33.60 22.35
C GLU A 243 -33.74 32.25 22.94
N ASN A 244 -34.59 31.21 22.95
CA ASN A 244 -34.28 29.91 23.56
C ASN A 244 -34.04 28.80 22.52
N GLN A 245 -32.99 28.94 21.70
CA GLN A 245 -32.55 27.87 20.80
C GLN A 245 -31.47 26.99 21.44
N ALA A 246 -31.58 25.68 21.22
CA ALA A 246 -30.54 24.70 21.52
C ALA A 246 -29.19 25.13 20.93
N PRO A 247 -28.04 24.71 21.52
CA PRO A 247 -26.73 25.04 20.98
C PRO A 247 -26.63 24.60 19.51
N CYS A 248 -26.23 25.52 18.64
CA CYS A 248 -26.08 25.24 17.21
C CYS A 248 -25.01 24.17 16.97
N ASN A 249 -25.31 23.19 16.11
CA ASN A 249 -24.43 22.07 15.77
C ASN A 249 -23.21 22.45 14.90
N TYR A 250 -23.16 23.69 14.41
CA TYR A 250 -22.03 24.19 13.63
C TYR A 250 -20.99 24.85 14.54
N GLU A 251 -19.85 24.19 14.72
CA GLU A 251 -18.72 24.70 15.52
C GLU A 251 -18.25 26.10 15.07
N ALA A 252 -18.29 26.37 13.75
CA ALA A 252 -17.87 27.64 13.18
C ALA A 252 -18.84 28.81 13.47
N CYS A 253 -20.07 28.55 13.92
CA CYS A 253 -21.09 29.59 14.07
C CYS A 253 -20.71 30.68 15.07
N LYS A 254 -20.04 30.34 16.19
CA LYS A 254 -19.61 31.34 17.19
C LYS A 254 -18.68 32.40 16.60
N GLY A 255 -17.66 31.96 15.86
CA GLY A 255 -16.67 32.85 15.27
C GLY A 255 -17.25 33.64 14.09
N LEU A 256 -18.06 32.99 13.25
CA LEU A 256 -18.71 33.64 12.12
C LEU A 256 -19.73 34.68 12.56
N GLU A 257 -20.51 34.41 13.60
CA GLU A 257 -21.46 35.35 14.19
C GLU A 257 -20.77 36.66 14.61
N GLN A 258 -19.66 36.56 15.35
CA GLN A 258 -18.87 37.74 15.74
C GLN A 258 -18.39 38.53 14.53
N LEU A 259 -17.95 37.82 13.49
CA LEU A 259 -17.49 38.42 12.25
C LEU A 259 -18.62 39.13 11.49
N VAL A 260 -19.82 38.55 11.45
CA VAL A 260 -21.01 39.15 10.85
C VAL A 260 -21.40 40.43 11.59
N ARG A 261 -21.48 40.39 12.93
CA ARG A 261 -21.79 41.59 13.73
C ARG A 261 -20.78 42.69 13.54
N HIS A 262 -19.50 42.34 13.62
CA HIS A 262 -18.43 43.31 13.39
C HIS A 262 -18.55 43.90 11.99
N PHE A 263 -18.73 43.07 10.96
CA PHE A 263 -18.88 43.55 9.60
C PHE A 263 -20.02 44.55 9.51
N ALA A 264 -21.19 44.26 10.10
CA ALA A 264 -22.37 45.11 10.10
C ALA A 264 -22.14 46.51 10.71
N SER A 265 -21.40 46.60 11.83
CA SER A 265 -21.20 47.87 12.56
C SER A 265 -19.87 48.59 12.27
N CYS A 266 -18.92 47.95 11.59
CA CYS A 266 -17.58 48.51 11.36
C CYS A 266 -17.57 49.63 10.32
N LYS A 267 -17.06 50.80 10.71
CA LYS A 267 -16.93 52.00 9.86
C LYS A 267 -15.76 51.92 8.86
N LEU A 268 -14.78 51.04 9.09
CA LEU A 268 -13.58 50.87 8.26
C LEU A 268 -13.71 49.64 7.33
N ARG A 269 -14.90 49.42 6.75
CA ARG A 269 -15.22 48.24 5.92
C ARG A 269 -14.49 48.21 4.55
N ILE A 270 -13.78 49.27 4.20
CA ILE A 270 -13.04 49.38 2.94
C ILE A 270 -11.94 48.29 2.82
N PRO A 271 -11.65 47.79 1.60
CA PRO A 271 -10.52 46.90 1.37
C PRO A 271 -9.22 47.54 1.85
N GLY A 272 -8.55 46.92 2.84
CA GLY A 272 -7.30 47.43 3.42
C GLY A 272 -7.45 48.18 4.75
N GLY A 273 -8.66 48.52 5.19
CA GLY A 273 -8.90 49.25 6.45
C GLY A 273 -8.94 48.37 7.70
N CYS A 274 -9.81 47.34 7.73
CA CYS A 274 -9.99 46.46 8.89
C CYS A 274 -9.72 44.99 8.58
N ILE A 275 -8.93 44.31 9.43
CA ILE A 275 -8.57 42.90 9.25
C ILE A 275 -9.77 41.94 9.36
N HIS A 276 -10.73 42.22 10.26
CA HIS A 276 -11.93 41.42 10.40
C HIS A 276 -12.84 41.58 9.18
N CYS A 277 -13.06 42.81 8.72
CA CYS A 277 -13.81 43.06 7.48
C CYS A 277 -13.13 42.41 6.27
N LYS A 278 -11.80 42.43 6.17
CA LYS A 278 -11.05 41.75 5.11
C LYS A 278 -11.32 40.24 5.10
N ARG A 279 -11.34 39.59 6.26
CA ARG A 279 -11.69 38.16 6.39
C ARG A 279 -13.14 37.91 5.96
N MET A 280 -14.08 38.76 6.39
CA MET A 280 -15.48 38.63 5.98
C MET A 280 -15.64 38.75 4.46
N TRP A 281 -15.01 39.75 3.84
CA TRP A 281 -15.03 39.91 2.40
C TRP A 281 -14.53 38.66 1.66
N GLN A 282 -13.47 38.01 2.15
CA GLN A 282 -12.95 36.77 1.56
C GLN A 282 -13.94 35.60 1.69
N LEU A 283 -14.66 35.49 2.80
CA LEU A 283 -15.67 34.45 3.02
C LEU A 283 -16.89 34.65 2.11
N LEU A 284 -17.39 35.88 1.98
CA LEU A 284 -18.48 36.22 1.07
C LEU A 284 -18.06 36.00 -0.40
N GLU A 285 -16.82 36.36 -0.73
CA GLU A 285 -16.25 36.13 -2.06
C GLU A 285 -16.14 34.63 -2.39
N LEU A 286 -15.68 33.82 -1.43
CA LEU A 286 -15.62 32.36 -1.58
C LEU A 286 -17.02 31.77 -1.73
N HIS A 287 -17.97 32.16 -0.89
CA HIS A 287 -19.35 31.72 -0.95
C HIS A 287 -19.96 31.99 -2.33
N SER A 288 -19.77 33.19 -2.89
CA SER A 288 -20.32 33.54 -4.22
C SER A 288 -19.86 32.61 -5.35
N ARG A 289 -18.68 31.99 -5.21
CA ARG A 289 -18.12 31.01 -6.16
C ARG A 289 -18.60 29.59 -5.92
N LEU A 290 -19.03 29.27 -4.70
CA LEU A 290 -19.62 27.98 -4.34
C LEU A 290 -21.14 27.95 -4.56
N CYS A 291 -21.80 29.12 -4.49
CA CYS A 291 -23.25 29.26 -4.58
C CYS A 291 -23.76 29.10 -6.01
N ALA A 292 -24.64 28.12 -6.23
CA ALA A 292 -25.32 27.90 -7.50
C ALA A 292 -26.39 28.97 -7.77
N ASP A 293 -27.34 29.15 -6.86
CA ASP A 293 -28.54 29.98 -7.07
C ASP A 293 -28.44 31.33 -6.37
N SER A 294 -28.21 32.38 -7.15
CA SER A 294 -28.01 33.71 -6.60
C SER A 294 -29.30 34.41 -6.19
N ASP A 295 -30.45 34.04 -6.77
CA ASP A 295 -31.72 34.72 -6.50
C ASP A 295 -32.40 34.25 -5.22
N ALA A 296 -32.23 32.99 -4.84
CA ALA A 296 -32.71 32.46 -3.56
C ALA A 296 -31.66 32.58 -2.43
N CYS A 297 -30.43 33.00 -2.75
CA CYS A 297 -29.35 33.08 -1.76
C CYS A 297 -29.52 34.29 -0.83
N ARG A 298 -29.51 34.01 0.48
CA ARG A 298 -29.63 35.02 1.54
C ARG A 298 -28.28 35.52 2.07
N VAL A 299 -27.16 35.03 1.54
CA VAL A 299 -25.83 35.50 1.97
C VAL A 299 -25.58 36.90 1.41
N PRO A 300 -25.23 37.89 2.26
CA PRO A 300 -25.01 39.26 1.83
C PRO A 300 -23.99 39.37 0.70
N LEU A 301 -24.23 40.28 -0.24
CA LEU A 301 -23.30 40.62 -1.33
C LEU A 301 -22.96 39.46 -2.29
N CYS A 302 -23.62 38.30 -2.18
CA CYS A 302 -23.40 37.16 -3.07
C CYS A 302 -23.58 37.55 -4.54
N LYS A 303 -24.67 38.25 -4.89
CA LYS A 303 -24.93 38.76 -6.25
C LYS A 303 -23.84 39.73 -6.73
N ASN A 304 -23.43 40.67 -5.87
CA ASN A 304 -22.41 41.67 -6.18
C ASN A 304 -21.05 41.03 -6.48
N PHE A 305 -20.65 40.04 -5.69
CA PHE A 305 -19.42 39.29 -5.95
C PHE A 305 -19.51 38.47 -7.23
N LYS A 306 -20.64 37.80 -7.49
CA LYS A 306 -20.81 37.00 -8.70
C LYS A 306 -20.72 37.84 -9.98
N ALA A 307 -21.27 39.07 -9.95
CA ALA A 307 -21.09 40.03 -11.03
C ALA A 307 -19.63 40.48 -11.19
N ARG A 308 -18.93 40.69 -10.07
CA ARG A 308 -17.51 41.12 -10.05
C ARG A 308 -16.54 40.04 -10.54
N ILE A 309 -16.85 38.75 -10.39
CA ILE A 309 -16.01 37.64 -10.89
C ILE A 309 -15.71 37.79 -12.39
N LYS A 310 -16.71 38.23 -13.18
CA LYS A 310 -16.57 38.42 -14.64
C LYS A 310 -15.50 39.46 -15.03
N ARG A 311 -15.08 40.33 -14.09
CA ARG A 311 -14.13 41.43 -14.31
C ARG A 311 -12.76 41.18 -13.65
N GLN A 312 -12.52 39.99 -13.08
CA GLN A 312 -11.25 39.68 -12.40
C GLN A 312 -10.13 39.27 -13.35
N SER A 313 -8.89 39.33 -12.84
CA SER A 313 -7.72 38.84 -13.55
C SER A 313 -7.78 37.32 -13.74
N LYS A 314 -7.29 36.82 -14.89
CA LYS A 314 -7.21 35.37 -15.17
C LYS A 314 -6.43 34.60 -14.09
N LYS A 315 -5.41 35.22 -13.50
CA LYS A 315 -4.57 34.62 -12.44
C LYS A 315 -5.35 34.39 -11.15
N ASP A 316 -6.13 35.38 -10.71
CA ASP A 316 -6.96 35.25 -9.52
C ASP A 316 -8.10 34.24 -9.73
N GLU A 317 -8.68 34.23 -10.94
CA GLU A 317 -9.71 33.27 -11.31
C GLU A 317 -9.20 31.81 -11.19
N ILE A 318 -8.01 31.51 -11.72
CA ILE A 318 -7.39 30.18 -11.60
C ILE A 318 -7.17 29.80 -10.13
N LYS A 319 -6.65 30.73 -9.32
CA LYS A 319 -6.40 30.49 -7.89
C LYS A 319 -7.69 30.12 -7.15
N TRP A 320 -8.75 30.90 -7.35
CA TRP A 320 -10.05 30.63 -6.75
C TRP A 320 -10.68 29.34 -7.27
N ARG A 321 -10.53 29.04 -8.57
CA ARG A 321 -11.02 27.79 -9.18
C ARG A 321 -10.37 26.56 -8.55
N ILE A 322 -9.05 26.61 -8.31
CA ILE A 322 -8.33 25.51 -7.63
C ILE A 322 -8.86 25.36 -6.19
N LEU A 323 -9.05 26.46 -5.46
CA LEU A 323 -9.57 26.44 -4.10
C LEU A 323 -10.96 25.79 -4.03
N VAL A 324 -11.89 26.25 -4.87
CA VAL A 324 -13.25 25.69 -4.97
C VAL A 324 -13.22 24.19 -5.28
N LYS A 325 -12.42 23.76 -6.27
CA LYS A 325 -12.27 22.34 -6.60
C LYS A 325 -11.75 21.52 -5.42
N LYS A 326 -10.80 22.04 -4.64
CA LYS A 326 -10.27 21.34 -3.45
C LYS A 326 -11.28 21.26 -2.31
N ILE A 327 -12.06 22.31 -2.08
CA ILE A 327 -13.13 22.33 -1.08
C ILE A 327 -14.19 21.27 -1.42
N ILE A 328 -14.71 21.29 -2.66
CA ILE A 328 -15.77 20.36 -3.09
C ILE A 328 -15.30 18.90 -3.03
N ARG A 329 -14.07 18.60 -3.47
CA ARG A 329 -13.49 17.24 -3.43
C ARG A 329 -13.26 16.70 -2.01
N THR A 330 -13.25 17.57 -1.00
CA THR A 330 -12.98 17.18 0.39
C THR A 330 -14.24 16.63 1.08
N LYS A 331 -15.44 16.85 0.51
CA LYS A 331 -16.70 16.38 1.06
C LYS A 331 -16.84 14.85 0.96
N ARG A 332 -17.22 14.20 2.07
CA ARG A 332 -17.73 12.80 2.05
C ARG A 332 -19.18 12.80 1.56
N ILE A 333 -19.51 11.86 0.69
CA ILE A 333 -20.86 11.59 0.17
C ILE A 333 -21.71 11.14 1.37
N GLY A 334 -22.51 12.04 1.96
CA GLY A 334 -23.26 11.72 3.18
C GLY A 334 -24.22 12.80 3.65
N GLY A 335 -24.72 13.65 2.75
CA GLY A 335 -25.74 14.66 3.07
C GLY A 335 -25.99 15.60 1.89
N SER A 336 -27.27 15.87 1.59
CA SER A 336 -27.72 16.74 0.50
C SER A 336 -27.05 18.12 0.60
N PRO A 337 -26.17 18.51 -0.35
CA PRO A 337 -25.41 19.76 -0.24
C PRO A 337 -26.24 21.00 -0.62
N PHE A 338 -26.07 22.09 0.15
CA PHE A 338 -26.50 23.45 -0.24
C PHE A 338 -25.76 24.00 -1.47
N PHE A 339 -24.61 23.42 -1.83
CA PHE A 339 -23.73 23.89 -2.92
C PHE A 339 -23.69 22.96 -4.15
N THR A 340 -24.60 21.99 -4.24
CA THR A 340 -24.67 21.07 -5.40
C THR A 340 -25.35 21.76 -6.57
N SER A 341 -24.53 22.32 -7.47
CA SER A 341 -24.84 22.42 -8.90
C SER A 341 -23.67 23.01 -9.71
N ALA A 342 -22.55 23.40 -9.07
CA ALA A 342 -21.43 24.02 -9.78
C ALA A 342 -20.60 23.07 -10.68
N ILE A 343 -20.97 21.79 -10.83
CA ILE A 343 -20.19 20.83 -11.65
C ILE A 343 -20.66 20.77 -13.10
N SER A 344 -21.91 21.12 -13.44
CA SER A 344 -22.44 20.88 -14.81
C SER A 344 -22.35 22.04 -15.80
N CYS A 345 -21.79 23.21 -15.45
CA CYS A 345 -21.81 24.39 -16.33
C CYS A 345 -20.48 24.75 -17.01
N TYR A 346 -19.43 23.92 -16.89
CA TYR A 346 -18.13 24.23 -17.50
C TYR A 346 -17.43 22.98 -18.06
N SER A 347 -18.18 22.16 -18.81
CA SER A 347 -17.57 21.23 -19.79
C SER A 347 -17.36 21.96 -21.10
#